data_AF-A0A147FAK0-F1
#
_entry.id   AF-A0A147FAK0-F1
#
_cell.length_a   1.000
_cell.length_b   1.000
_cell.length_c   1.000
_cell.angle_alpha   90.00
_cell.angle_beta   90.00
_cell.angle_gamma   90.00
#
_symmetry.space_group_name_H-M   'P 1'
#
loop_
_entity.id
_entity.type
_entity.pdbx_description
1 polymer ?
#
loop_
_entity_poly.entity_id
_entity_poly.type
_entity_poly.pdbx_seq_one_letter_code
_entity_poly.pdbx_strand_id
1 'polypeptide(L)'
;MSDDPRQSAERYRLDRELRESGLEPEPAANGPQRGSTAAERAAFVETSIQQAIRRGEFDNLPGAGKPLPDLGGTHDPDWWIRRKIESEQLTGLGPPALTLRVEYAERAERMDAIAREADVREALHDFNRRVIEARRQLQGGPPVVTPTVDVEAEVAAWAERRRAREEAAAVAPVVRRRWFRRG
;
A
#
# COMPACT_ATOMS: atom_id res chain seq x y z
N MET A 1 -10.59 32.43 -16.10
CA MET A 1 -11.03 33.42 -17.09
C MET A 1 -10.53 34.77 -16.61
N SER A 2 -9.52 35.35 -17.27
CA SER A 2 -9.02 36.68 -16.88
C SER A 2 -10.05 37.72 -17.31
N ASP A 3 -10.53 38.51 -16.35
CA ASP A 3 -11.42 39.65 -16.60
C ASP A 3 -10.61 40.73 -17.32
N ASP A 4 -10.94 41.01 -18.60
CA ASP A 4 -10.23 42.01 -19.40
C ASP A 4 -10.56 43.42 -18.86
N PRO A 5 -9.58 44.20 -18.40
CA PRO A 5 -9.80 45.53 -17.83
C PRO A 5 -10.58 46.48 -18.75
N ARG A 6 -10.47 46.31 -20.07
CA ARG A 6 -11.19 47.13 -21.05
C ARG A 6 -12.69 46.83 -21.05
N GLN A 7 -13.06 45.55 -20.95
CA GLN A 7 -14.47 45.13 -20.90
C GLN A 7 -15.15 45.59 -19.62
N SER A 8 -14.44 45.55 -18.49
CA SER A 8 -14.94 46.04 -17.20
C SER A 8 -15.13 47.57 -17.21
N ALA A 9 -14.22 48.31 -17.87
CA ALA A 9 -14.35 49.76 -18.03
C ALA A 9 -15.51 50.17 -18.94
N GLU A 10 -15.76 49.44 -20.04
CA GLU A 10 -16.93 49.68 -20.91
C GLU A 10 -18.25 49.40 -20.19
N ARG A 11 -18.32 48.28 -19.46
CA ARG A 11 -19.49 47.95 -18.63
C ARG A 11 -19.81 49.04 -17.62
N TYR A 12 -18.79 49.58 -16.94
CA TYR A 12 -18.98 50.65 -15.96
C TYR A 12 -19.50 51.95 -16.61
N ARG A 13 -19.02 52.30 -17.82
CA ARG A 13 -19.50 53.48 -18.55
C ARG A 13 -20.95 53.34 -18.96
N LEU A 14 -21.33 52.19 -19.51
CA LEU A 14 -22.71 51.88 -19.90
C LEU A 14 -23.66 51.88 -18.69
N ASP A 15 -23.23 51.28 -17.57
CA ASP A 15 -23.98 51.25 -16.30
C ASP A 15 -24.27 52.66 -15.78
N ARG A 16 -23.27 53.55 -15.89
CA ARG A 16 -23.38 54.95 -15.51
C ARG A 16 -24.33 55.74 -16.42
N GLU A 17 -24.23 55.58 -17.74
CA GLU A 17 -25.12 56.25 -18.70
C GLU A 17 -26.58 55.80 -18.52
N LEU A 18 -26.81 54.51 -18.26
CA LEU A 18 -28.14 53.96 -17.94
C LEU A 18 -28.74 54.64 -16.71
N ARG A 19 -27.99 54.73 -15.61
CA ARG A 19 -28.45 55.40 -14.39
C ARG A 19 -28.68 56.90 -14.58
N GLU A 20 -27.81 57.58 -15.34
CA GLU A 20 -27.98 59.00 -15.69
C GLU A 20 -29.24 59.23 -16.55
N SER A 21 -29.65 58.25 -17.37
CA SER A 21 -30.91 58.25 -18.12
C SER A 21 -32.16 57.83 -17.33
N GLY A 22 -32.01 57.54 -16.02
CA GLY A 22 -33.10 57.13 -15.13
C GLY A 22 -33.53 55.67 -15.24
N LEU A 23 -32.75 54.84 -15.92
CA LEU A 23 -32.96 53.40 -16.06
C LEU A 23 -32.05 52.65 -15.06
N GLU A 24 -32.62 51.75 -14.27
CA GLU A 24 -31.85 50.86 -13.41
C GLU A 24 -31.17 49.77 -14.26
N PRO A 25 -29.86 49.56 -14.12
CA PRO A 25 -29.17 48.53 -14.87
C PRO A 25 -29.58 47.14 -14.38
N GLU A 26 -29.84 46.24 -15.33
CA GLU A 26 -30.14 44.84 -15.03
C GLU A 26 -29.00 44.22 -14.20
N PRO A 27 -29.31 43.56 -13.06
CA PRO A 27 -28.29 42.92 -12.25
C PRO A 27 -27.55 41.89 -13.11
N ALA A 28 -26.21 41.97 -13.10
CA ALA A 28 -25.37 41.08 -13.90
C ALA A 28 -25.82 39.62 -13.73
N ALA A 29 -26.17 38.96 -14.84
CA ALA A 29 -26.68 37.58 -14.88
C ALA A 29 -25.65 36.50 -14.45
N ASN A 30 -24.59 36.88 -13.72
CA ASN A 30 -23.63 35.97 -13.12
C ASN A 30 -23.91 35.87 -11.61
N GLY A 31 -25.01 35.19 -11.26
CA GLY A 31 -25.18 34.64 -9.93
C GLY A 31 -24.13 33.54 -9.66
N PRO A 32 -23.91 33.14 -8.38
CA PRO A 32 -22.96 32.09 -8.05
C PRO A 32 -23.32 30.81 -8.82
N GLN A 33 -22.31 30.22 -9.48
CA GLN A 33 -22.46 29.01 -10.27
C GLN A 33 -23.04 27.92 -9.37
N ARG A 34 -24.31 27.54 -9.59
CA ARG A 34 -24.93 26.47 -8.81
C ARG A 34 -24.13 25.20 -9.05
N GLY A 35 -23.69 24.55 -7.97
CA GLY A 35 -23.06 23.24 -8.07
C GLY A 35 -24.01 22.22 -8.70
N SER A 36 -23.45 21.17 -9.30
CA SER A 36 -24.26 20.13 -9.95
C SER A 36 -25.27 19.52 -8.98
N THR A 37 -26.49 19.30 -9.44
CA THR A 37 -27.51 18.61 -8.64
C THR A 37 -27.19 17.11 -8.55
N ALA A 38 -27.77 16.40 -7.57
CA ALA A 38 -27.62 14.95 -7.49
C ALA A 38 -28.15 14.25 -8.76
N ALA A 39 -29.22 14.77 -9.35
CA ALA A 39 -29.79 14.28 -10.60
C ALA A 39 -28.84 14.48 -11.79
N GLU A 40 -28.22 15.65 -11.91
CA GLU A 40 -27.22 15.93 -12.94
C GLU A 40 -25.99 15.01 -12.81
N ARG A 41 -25.51 14.77 -11.58
CA ARG A 41 -24.41 13.83 -11.36
C ARG A 41 -24.79 12.41 -11.73
N ALA A 42 -25.98 11.95 -11.36
CA ALA A 42 -26.46 10.63 -11.74
C ALA A 42 -26.57 10.47 -13.26
N ALA A 43 -27.11 11.48 -13.96
CA ALA A 43 -27.20 11.48 -15.42
C ALA A 43 -25.83 11.47 -16.10
N PHE A 44 -24.87 12.22 -15.56
CA PHE A 44 -23.49 12.21 -16.04
C PHE A 44 -22.80 10.86 -15.83
N VAL A 45 -22.96 10.25 -14.64
CA VAL A 45 -22.42 8.92 -14.31
C VAL A 45 -23.03 7.86 -15.24
N GLU A 46 -24.35 7.86 -15.41
CA GLU A 46 -25.03 6.91 -16.29
C GLU A 46 -24.55 7.06 -17.74
N THR A 47 -24.45 8.29 -18.24
CA THR A 47 -23.93 8.56 -19.59
C THR A 47 -22.50 8.03 -19.76
N SER A 48 -21.66 8.20 -18.73
CA SER A 48 -20.29 7.70 -18.74
C SER A 48 -20.23 6.17 -18.76
N ILE A 49 -21.06 5.50 -17.95
CA ILE A 49 -21.19 4.03 -17.93
C ILE A 49 -21.62 3.52 -19.31
N GLN A 50 -22.67 4.10 -19.89
CA GLN A 50 -23.17 3.71 -21.22
C GLN A 50 -22.13 3.90 -22.32
N GLN A 51 -21.33 4.98 -22.26
CA GLN A 51 -20.23 5.18 -23.19
C GLN A 51 -19.14 4.12 -23.03
N ALA A 52 -18.75 3.78 -21.80
CA ALA A 52 -17.76 2.73 -21.51
C ALA A 52 -18.25 1.34 -21.98
N ILE A 53 -19.54 1.02 -21.77
CA ILE A 53 -20.16 -0.20 -22.29
C ILE A 53 -20.09 -0.23 -23.83
N ARG A 54 -20.46 0.85 -24.54
CA ARG A 54 -20.41 0.90 -26.01
C ARG A 54 -18.99 0.73 -26.58
N ARG A 55 -17.98 1.17 -25.83
CA ARG A 55 -16.56 1.00 -26.20
C ARG A 55 -16.02 -0.39 -25.89
N GLY A 56 -16.81 -1.24 -25.23
CA GLY A 56 -16.38 -2.56 -24.79
C GLY A 56 -15.36 -2.50 -23.65
N GLU A 57 -15.31 -1.42 -22.87
CA GLU A 57 -14.38 -1.30 -21.73
C GLU A 57 -14.68 -2.34 -20.62
N PHE A 58 -15.88 -2.93 -20.64
CA PHE A 58 -16.30 -4.04 -19.77
C PHE A 58 -16.20 -5.42 -20.44
N ASP A 59 -15.77 -5.50 -21.71
CA ASP A 59 -15.56 -6.76 -22.40
C ASP A 59 -14.21 -7.37 -22.01
N ASN A 60 -14.13 -8.70 -21.93
CA ASN A 60 -12.90 -9.44 -21.63
C ASN A 60 -12.19 -9.04 -20.31
N LEU A 61 -12.95 -8.60 -19.30
CA LEU A 61 -12.39 -8.30 -18.00
C LEU A 61 -11.62 -9.50 -17.42
N PRO A 62 -10.53 -9.27 -16.67
CA PRO A 62 -9.83 -10.33 -15.96
C PRO A 62 -10.80 -11.07 -15.02
N GLY A 63 -11.14 -12.32 -15.37
CA GLY A 63 -12.10 -13.13 -14.62
C GLY A 63 -13.50 -13.24 -15.22
N ALA A 64 -13.79 -12.53 -16.32
CA ALA A 64 -15.07 -12.66 -17.03
C ALA A 64 -15.33 -14.12 -17.46
N GLY A 65 -16.49 -14.66 -17.07
CA GLY A 65 -16.89 -16.04 -17.35
C GLY A 65 -16.12 -17.13 -16.58
N LYS A 66 -15.12 -16.77 -15.76
CA LYS A 66 -14.44 -17.72 -14.88
C LYS A 66 -15.28 -17.91 -13.61
N PRO A 67 -15.34 -19.14 -13.05
CA PRO A 67 -15.93 -19.32 -11.73
C PRO A 67 -15.20 -18.41 -10.74
N LEU A 68 -15.95 -17.78 -9.82
CA LEU A 68 -15.31 -17.05 -8.75
C LEU A 68 -14.46 -18.06 -7.94
N PRO A 69 -13.15 -17.80 -7.76
CA PRO A 69 -12.33 -18.64 -6.90
C PRO A 69 -12.94 -18.64 -5.49
N ASP A 70 -12.95 -19.81 -4.86
CA ASP A 70 -13.46 -20.07 -3.50
C ASP A 70 -14.98 -19.90 -3.28
N LEU A 71 -15.77 -19.76 -4.35
CA LEU A 71 -17.23 -19.70 -4.28
C LEU A 71 -17.83 -21.12 -4.32
N GLY A 72 -17.69 -21.83 -3.20
CA GLY A 72 -18.18 -23.21 -3.04
C GLY A 72 -17.88 -23.88 -1.69
N GLY A 73 -17.06 -23.25 -0.84
CA GLY A 73 -16.81 -23.66 0.53
C GLY A 73 -17.60 -22.86 1.57
N THR A 74 -17.51 -23.28 2.84
CA THR A 74 -18.04 -22.60 4.03
C THR A 74 -17.94 -21.08 3.90
N HIS A 75 -19.07 -20.39 4.06
CA HIS A 75 -19.14 -18.93 4.04
C HIS A 75 -18.18 -18.34 5.07
N ASP A 76 -17.04 -17.85 4.62
CA ASP A 76 -16.11 -17.10 5.44
C ASP A 76 -16.46 -15.61 5.36
N PRO A 77 -16.97 -14.98 6.43
CA PRO A 77 -17.23 -13.54 6.44
C PRO A 77 -15.96 -12.70 6.20
N ASP A 78 -14.77 -13.27 6.48
CA ASP A 78 -13.47 -12.59 6.39
C ASP A 78 -12.73 -12.87 5.07
N TRP A 79 -13.41 -13.42 4.05
CA TRP A 79 -12.81 -13.76 2.75
C TRP A 79 -12.09 -12.59 2.09
N TRP A 80 -12.62 -11.37 2.24
CA TRP A 80 -12.05 -10.15 1.68
C TRP A 80 -10.78 -9.71 2.44
N ILE A 81 -10.69 -10.01 3.75
CA ILE A 81 -9.52 -9.73 4.58
C ILE A 81 -8.36 -10.61 4.12
N ARG A 82 -8.61 -11.93 3.96
CA ARG A 82 -7.61 -12.87 3.43
C ARG A 82 -7.10 -12.44 2.05
N ARG A 83 -8.02 -12.12 1.14
CA ARG A 83 -7.67 -11.64 -0.20
C ARG A 83 -6.86 -10.34 -0.16
N LYS A 84 -7.17 -9.42 0.77
CA LYS A 84 -6.45 -8.16 0.92
C LYS A 84 -5.04 -8.37 1.45
N ILE A 85 -4.89 -9.19 2.51
CA ILE A 85 -3.60 -9.58 3.07
C ILE A 85 -2.71 -10.21 2.00
N GLU A 86 -3.24 -11.14 1.20
CA GLU A 86 -2.51 -11.77 0.10
C GLU A 86 -2.14 -10.78 -1.00
N SER A 87 -3.09 -9.92 -1.41
CA SER A 87 -2.85 -8.94 -2.49
C SER A 87 -1.79 -7.90 -2.15
N GLU A 88 -1.69 -7.51 -0.89
CA GLU A 88 -0.74 -6.50 -0.42
C GLU A 88 0.48 -7.10 0.30
N GLN A 89 0.59 -8.43 0.36
CA GLN A 89 1.65 -9.16 1.05
C GLN A 89 1.85 -8.69 2.50
N LEU A 90 0.74 -8.45 3.22
CA LEU A 90 0.80 -7.90 4.56
C LEU A 90 1.33 -8.97 5.54
N THR A 91 2.46 -8.70 6.17
CA THR A 91 3.09 -9.56 7.19
C THR A 91 2.96 -8.96 8.58
N GLY A 92 3.05 -9.80 9.63
CA GLY A 92 3.05 -9.33 11.03
C GLY A 92 1.68 -8.89 11.55
N LEU A 93 0.63 -9.06 10.76
CA LEU A 93 -0.76 -8.85 11.19
C LEU A 93 -1.27 -10.11 11.90
N GLY A 94 -1.20 -10.11 13.23
CA GLY A 94 -1.77 -11.20 14.01
C GLY A 94 -1.50 -11.07 15.50
N PRO A 95 -2.18 -11.88 16.32
CA PRO A 95 -1.88 -11.97 17.74
C PRO A 95 -0.38 -12.26 17.97
N PRO A 96 0.24 -11.70 19.02
CA PRO A 96 1.65 -11.91 19.32
C PRO A 96 2.08 -13.39 19.32
N ALA A 97 1.18 -14.29 19.75
CA ALA A 97 1.43 -15.72 19.75
C ALA A 97 1.67 -16.34 18.36
N LEU A 98 1.10 -15.78 17.30
CA LEU A 98 1.31 -16.27 15.93
C LEU A 98 2.51 -15.59 15.28
N THR A 99 2.62 -14.26 15.44
CA THR A 99 3.74 -13.49 14.88
C THR A 99 5.08 -13.97 15.45
N LEU A 100 5.17 -14.19 16.76
CA LEU A 100 6.39 -14.71 17.40
C LEU A 100 6.73 -16.13 16.95
N ARG A 101 5.75 -16.98 16.61
CA ARG A 101 6.01 -18.33 16.07
C ARG A 101 6.65 -18.25 14.67
N VAL A 102 6.10 -17.40 13.81
CA VAL A 102 6.68 -17.13 12.47
C VAL A 102 8.08 -16.54 12.63
N GLU A 103 8.23 -15.59 13.57
CA GLU A 103 9.53 -15.01 13.85
C GLU A 103 10.57 -16.03 14.31
N TYR A 104 10.19 -16.93 15.20
CA TYR A 104 11.07 -18.00 15.66
C TYR A 104 11.49 -18.98 14.57
N ALA A 105 10.58 -19.28 13.63
CA ALA A 105 10.85 -20.18 12.50
C ALA A 105 11.83 -19.56 11.49
N GLU A 106 11.65 -18.28 11.18
CA GLU A 106 12.49 -17.53 10.23
C GLU A 106 13.75 -16.92 10.87
N ARG A 107 14.03 -17.19 12.15
CA ARG A 107 15.10 -16.50 12.90
C ARG A 107 16.46 -16.60 12.22
N ALA A 108 16.84 -17.78 11.75
CA ALA A 108 18.16 -18.03 11.18
C ALA A 108 18.38 -17.21 9.90
N GLU A 109 17.36 -17.16 9.04
CA GLU A 109 17.38 -16.36 7.82
C GLU A 109 17.49 -14.86 8.13
N ARG A 110 16.72 -14.36 9.12
CA ARG A 110 16.82 -12.95 9.53
C ARG A 110 18.18 -12.60 10.10
N MET A 111 18.78 -13.46 10.93
CA MET A 111 20.12 -13.20 11.48
C MET A 111 21.17 -13.21 10.36
N ASP A 112 21.01 -14.08 9.36
CA ASP A 112 21.93 -14.19 8.23
C ASP A 112 21.94 -12.95 7.33
N ALA A 113 20.89 -12.14 7.35
CA ALA A 113 20.81 -10.84 6.67
C ALA A 113 21.54 -9.71 7.42
N ILE A 114 21.86 -9.91 8.70
CA ILE A 114 22.54 -8.91 9.54
C ILE A 114 24.06 -9.09 9.43
N ALA A 115 24.78 -7.98 9.22
CA ALA A 115 26.22 -8.01 8.99
C ALA A 115 27.05 -7.97 10.28
N ARG A 116 26.59 -7.26 11.32
CA ARG A 116 27.36 -7.07 12.57
C ARG A 116 26.83 -7.96 13.68
N GLU A 117 27.75 -8.55 14.43
CA GLU A 117 27.41 -9.41 15.57
C GLU A 117 26.62 -8.67 16.65
N ALA A 118 26.97 -7.41 16.94
CA ALA A 118 26.26 -6.59 17.93
C ALA A 118 24.76 -6.43 17.57
N ASP A 119 24.48 -6.20 16.29
CA ASP A 119 23.12 -6.04 15.76
C ASP A 119 22.33 -7.38 15.84
N VAL A 120 23.01 -8.52 15.60
CA VAL A 120 22.43 -9.87 15.80
C VAL A 120 22.07 -10.10 17.27
N ARG A 121 23.00 -9.79 18.18
CA ARG A 121 22.80 -9.95 19.63
C ARG A 121 21.63 -9.09 20.11
N GLU A 122 21.56 -7.84 19.66
CA GLU A 122 20.45 -6.93 19.96
C GLU A 122 19.11 -7.48 19.47
N ALA A 123 19.04 -7.95 18.22
CA ALA A 123 17.82 -8.52 17.64
C ALA A 123 17.33 -9.76 18.41
N LEU A 124 18.23 -10.64 18.84
CA LEU A 124 17.89 -11.82 19.64
C LEU A 124 17.41 -11.45 21.05
N HIS A 125 18.01 -10.45 21.69
CA HIS A 125 17.52 -9.92 22.97
C HIS A 125 16.15 -9.27 22.85
N ASP A 126 15.91 -8.49 21.79
CA ASP A 126 14.59 -7.91 21.52
C ASP A 126 13.53 -9.01 21.32
N PHE A 127 13.83 -10.03 20.51
CA PHE A 127 12.95 -11.17 20.32
C PHE A 127 12.59 -11.84 21.66
N ASN A 128 13.59 -12.14 22.50
CA ASN A 128 13.37 -12.72 23.82
C ASN A 128 12.51 -11.83 24.71
N ARG A 129 12.76 -10.51 24.71
CA ARG A 129 11.95 -9.53 25.45
C ARG A 129 10.49 -9.56 24.99
N ARG A 130 10.23 -9.58 23.67
CA ARG A 130 8.87 -9.65 23.12
C ARG A 130 8.17 -10.96 23.46
N VAL A 131 8.87 -12.09 23.45
CA VAL A 131 8.33 -13.39 23.91
C VAL A 131 7.92 -13.33 25.38
N ILE A 132 8.78 -12.77 26.24
CA ILE A 132 8.49 -12.64 27.67
C ILE A 132 7.30 -11.71 27.91
N GLU A 133 7.26 -10.56 27.24
CA GLU A 133 6.19 -9.58 27.39
C GLU A 133 4.84 -10.14 26.91
N ALA A 134 4.82 -10.81 25.76
CA ALA A 134 3.62 -11.46 25.24
C ALA A 134 3.07 -12.52 26.20
N ARG A 135 3.93 -13.24 26.93
CA ARG A 135 3.50 -14.17 27.99
C ARG A 135 2.94 -13.47 29.22
N ARG A 136 3.42 -12.25 29.54
CA ARG A 136 3.01 -11.47 30.72
C ARG A 136 1.73 -10.69 30.53
N GLN A 137 1.39 -10.31 29.30
CA GLN A 137 0.29 -9.40 29.00
C GLN A 137 -1.08 -9.88 29.53
N LEU A 138 -1.33 -11.18 29.72
CA LEU A 138 -2.60 -11.74 30.24
C LEU A 138 -3.86 -11.25 29.51
N GLN A 139 -3.73 -10.65 28.32
CA GLN A 139 -4.80 -9.99 27.54
C GLN A 139 -5.78 -10.98 26.87
N GLY A 140 -5.75 -12.26 27.25
CA GLY A 140 -6.46 -13.33 26.53
C GLY A 140 -5.88 -13.60 25.14
N GLY A 141 -6.43 -14.58 24.44
CA GLY A 141 -5.98 -15.01 23.11
C GLY A 141 -5.18 -16.32 23.10
N PRO A 142 -4.73 -16.77 21.93
CA PRO A 142 -4.01 -18.03 21.79
C PRO A 142 -2.73 -18.06 22.66
N PRO A 143 -2.41 -19.18 23.32
CA PRO A 143 -1.26 -19.24 24.22
C PRO A 143 0.06 -19.03 23.46
N VAL A 144 0.93 -18.21 24.05
CA VAL A 144 2.29 -17.95 23.57
C VAL A 144 3.21 -19.10 24.00
N VAL A 145 3.33 -20.12 23.14
CA VAL A 145 4.19 -21.30 23.38
C VAL A 145 5.59 -21.15 22.79
N THR A 146 5.86 -20.07 22.05
CA THR A 146 7.17 -19.81 21.42
C THR A 146 8.26 -19.72 22.47
N PRO A 147 9.35 -20.49 22.39
CA PRO A 147 10.44 -20.43 23.36
C PRO A 147 11.33 -19.20 23.15
N THR A 148 12.03 -18.80 24.20
CA THR A 148 13.17 -17.88 24.09
C THR A 148 14.38 -18.62 23.53
N VAL A 149 15.27 -17.89 22.86
CA VAL A 149 16.51 -18.44 22.30
C VAL A 149 17.69 -18.19 23.23
N ASP A 150 18.67 -19.09 23.20
CA ASP A 150 20.00 -18.83 23.76
C ASP A 150 20.76 -17.91 22.80
N VAL A 151 21.04 -16.69 23.25
CA VAL A 151 21.63 -15.65 22.41
C VAL A 151 23.05 -16.01 21.99
N GLU A 152 23.86 -16.56 22.90
CA GLU A 152 25.26 -16.86 22.60
C GLU A 152 25.37 -18.09 21.67
N ALA A 153 24.50 -19.08 21.86
CA ALA A 153 24.44 -20.23 20.94
C ALA A 153 24.03 -19.82 19.52
N GLU A 154 23.04 -18.93 19.38
CA GLU A 154 22.59 -18.45 18.06
C GLU A 154 23.62 -17.54 17.38
N VAL A 155 24.31 -16.69 18.14
CA VAL A 155 25.42 -15.87 17.62
C VAL A 155 26.57 -16.75 17.13
N ALA A 156 26.94 -17.79 17.88
CA ALA A 156 27.96 -18.75 17.45
C ALA A 156 27.56 -19.45 16.13
N ALA A 157 26.32 -19.94 16.06
CA ALA A 157 25.80 -20.59 14.85
C ALA A 157 25.76 -19.64 13.64
N TRP A 158 25.41 -18.36 13.86
CA TRP A 158 25.46 -17.32 12.82
C TRP A 158 26.89 -17.09 12.32
N ALA A 159 27.86 -16.96 13.23
CA ALA A 159 29.26 -16.74 12.89
C ALA A 159 29.84 -17.92 12.09
N GLU A 160 29.50 -19.16 12.46
CA GLU A 160 29.87 -20.37 11.72
C GLU A 160 29.31 -20.36 10.29
N ARG A 161 28.01 -20.08 10.13
CA ARG A 161 27.39 -19.96 8.80
C ARG A 161 28.06 -18.89 7.95
N ARG A 162 28.42 -17.75 8.55
CA ARG A 162 29.12 -16.66 7.85
C ARG A 162 30.51 -17.05 7.39
N ARG A 163 31.30 -17.72 8.24
CA ARG A 163 32.63 -18.24 7.89
C ARG A 163 32.55 -19.25 6.74
N ALA A 164 31.61 -20.20 6.82
CA ALA A 164 31.40 -21.18 5.76
C ALA A 164 31.05 -20.52 4.41
N ARG A 165 30.24 -19.45 4.42
CA ARG A 165 29.93 -18.66 3.20
C ARG A 165 31.17 -17.96 2.63
N GLU A 166 32.02 -17.39 3.49
CA GLU A 166 33.25 -16.71 3.09
C GLU A 166 34.27 -17.69 2.51
N GLU A 167 34.45 -18.85 3.13
CA GLU A 167 35.29 -19.93 2.63
C GLU A 167 34.81 -20.44 1.27
N ALA A 168 33.50 -20.68 1.12
CA ALA A 168 32.91 -21.09 -0.16
C ALA A 168 33.11 -20.02 -1.25
N ALA A 169 32.96 -18.73 -0.91
CA ALA A 169 33.20 -17.63 -1.84
C ALA A 169 34.67 -17.51 -2.25
N ALA A 170 35.61 -17.82 -1.34
CA ALA A 170 37.04 -17.82 -1.65
C ALA A 170 37.46 -18.95 -2.61
N VAL A 171 36.77 -20.09 -2.56
CA VAL A 171 37.02 -21.25 -3.45
C VAL A 171 36.33 -21.10 -4.81
N ALA A 172 35.27 -20.29 -4.90
CA ALA A 172 34.52 -20.11 -6.14
C ALA A 172 35.38 -19.49 -7.26
N PRO A 173 35.45 -20.10 -8.46
CA PRO A 173 36.26 -19.57 -9.54
C PRO A 173 35.71 -18.21 -10.00
N VAL A 174 36.59 -17.20 -10.04
CA VAL A 174 36.25 -15.87 -10.57
C VAL A 174 35.96 -16.00 -12.06
N VAL A 175 34.68 -16.07 -12.43
CA VAL A 175 34.25 -16.06 -13.84
C VAL A 175 34.54 -14.67 -14.40
N ARG A 176 35.72 -14.51 -15.00
CA ARG A 176 36.11 -13.27 -15.69
C ARG A 176 35.18 -13.08 -16.88
N ARG A 177 34.20 -12.18 -16.74
CA ARG A 177 33.33 -11.76 -17.83
C ARG A 177 34.19 -11.16 -18.95
N ARG A 178 34.39 -11.93 -20.03
CA ARG A 178 35.03 -11.46 -21.26
C ARG A 178 34.12 -10.42 -21.91
N TRP A 179 34.42 -9.15 -21.70
CA TRP A 179 33.85 -8.06 -22.47
C TRP A 179 34.34 -8.21 -23.92
N PHE A 180 33.43 -8.62 -24.81
CA PHE A 180 33.68 -8.69 -26.24
C PHE A 180 34.04 -7.29 -26.76
N ARG A 181 35.24 -7.15 -27.31
CA ARG A 181 35.61 -6.03 -28.18
C ARG A 181 34.75 -6.11 -29.43
N ARG A 182 33.95 -5.09 -29.71
CA ARG A 182 33.49 -4.79 -31.07
C ARG A 182 34.52 -3.87 -31.71
N GLY A 183 35.07 -4.31 -32.84
CA GLY A 183 35.68 -3.45 -33.85
C GLY A 183 34.64 -3.00 -34.86
#